data_AF-A0A7V3LIY0-F1
#
_entry.id   AF-A0A7V3LIY0-F1
#
_cell.length_a   1.000
_cell.length_b   1.000
_cell.length_c   1.000
_cell.angle_alpha   90.00
_cell.angle_beta   90.00
_cell.angle_gamma   90.00
#
_symmetry.space_group_name_H-M   'P 1'
#
loop_
_entity.id
_entity.type
_entity.pdbx_description
1 polymer ?
#
loop_
_entity_poly.entity_id
_entity_poly.type
_entity_poly.pdbx_seq_one_letter_code
_entity_poly.pdbx_strand_id
1 'polypeptide(L)'
;MHIGPEADPKIRVEGGDPLPMAQAEIVRDVARSYLQQVIDRQGNPVVFPPGGRVTLYAGDAEVFVGQAESNHTAVDLLSAQADIDGGYVDI
;
A
#
# COMPACT_ATOMS: atom_id res chain seq x y z
N MET A 1 -4.60 -9.22 5.16
CA MET A 1 -5.91 -8.60 4.91
C MET A 1 -6.12 -8.56 3.41
N HIS A 2 -7.10 -9.30 2.93
CA HIS A 2 -7.49 -9.28 1.52
C HIS A 2 -8.47 -8.12 1.30
N ILE A 3 -8.29 -7.37 0.20
CA ILE A 3 -9.18 -6.33 -0.26
C ILE A 3 -9.73 -6.78 -1.61
N GLY A 4 -11.02 -7.12 -1.66
CA GLY A 4 -11.69 -7.57 -2.87
C GLY A 4 -12.50 -6.45 -3.55
N PRO A 5 -13.18 -6.76 -4.66
CA PRO A 5 -13.93 -5.79 -5.47
C PRO A 5 -15.10 -5.14 -4.72
N GLU A 6 -15.63 -5.79 -3.69
CA GLU A 6 -16.69 -5.27 -2.81
C GLU A 6 -16.29 -3.98 -2.08
N ALA A 7 -14.99 -3.74 -1.92
CA ALA A 7 -14.45 -2.55 -1.28
C ALA A 7 -14.21 -1.38 -2.26
N ASP A 8 -14.57 -1.51 -3.54
CA ASP A 8 -14.21 -0.58 -4.63
C ASP A 8 -12.73 -0.14 -4.56
N PRO A 9 -11.77 -1.08 -4.59
CA PRO A 9 -10.38 -0.75 -4.33
C PRO A 9 -9.77 0.06 -5.48
N LYS A 10 -8.95 1.04 -5.13
CA LYS A 10 -8.18 1.86 -6.09
C LYS A 10 -6.73 1.95 -5.64
N ILE A 11 -5.80 2.07 -6.57
CA ILE A 11 -4.38 2.25 -6.28
C ILE A 11 -3.83 3.48 -6.98
N ARG A 12 -3.08 4.29 -6.23
CA ARG A 12 -2.31 5.41 -6.77
C ARG A 12 -0.83 5.11 -6.66
N VAL A 13 -0.11 5.28 -7.75
CA VAL A 13 1.35 5.08 -7.85
C VAL A 13 1.98 6.40 -8.27
N GLU A 14 3.02 6.84 -7.56
CA GLU A 14 3.82 8.05 -7.89
C GLU A 14 3.00 9.35 -8.06
N GLY A 15 1.89 9.47 -7.34
CA GLY A 15 1.03 10.66 -7.43
C GLY A 15 0.22 10.76 -8.73
N GLY A 16 0.17 9.70 -9.55
CA GLY A 16 -0.74 9.60 -10.68
C GLY A 16 -2.21 9.49 -10.27
N ASP A 17 -3.09 9.27 -11.24
CA ASP A 17 -4.50 9.07 -10.97
C ASP A 17 -4.74 7.70 -10.30
N PRO A 18 -5.69 7.60 -9.34
CA PRO A 18 -6.08 6.32 -8.77
C PRO A 18 -6.67 5.38 -9.83
N LEU A 19 -6.09 4.19 -9.96
CA LEU A 19 -6.51 3.14 -10.89
C LEU A 19 -7.36 2.10 -10.16
N PRO A 20 -8.49 1.67 -10.74
CA PRO A 20 -9.39 0.70 -10.11
C PRO A 20 -8.80 -0.71 -10.12
N MET A 21 -8.86 -1.40 -8.98
CA MET A 21 -8.30 -2.74 -8.77
C MET A 21 -9.38 -3.82 -8.73
N ALA A 22 -8.98 -5.05 -9.04
CA ALA A 22 -9.78 -6.23 -8.76
C ALA A 22 -9.51 -6.72 -7.33
N GLN A 23 -8.24 -6.74 -6.93
CA GLN A 23 -7.84 -7.17 -5.60
C GLN A 23 -6.50 -6.58 -5.17
N ALA A 24 -6.28 -6.60 -3.86
CA ALA A 24 -4.99 -6.35 -3.24
C ALA A 24 -4.86 -7.15 -1.94
N GLU A 25 -3.62 -7.43 -1.53
CA GLU A 25 -3.35 -8.08 -0.26
C GLU A 25 -2.39 -7.23 0.59
N ILE A 26 -2.83 -6.89 1.80
CA ILE A 26 -1.99 -6.30 2.83
C ILE A 26 -1.55 -7.41 3.79
N VAL A 27 -0.29 -7.81 3.74
CA VAL A 27 0.31 -8.76 4.69
C VAL A 27 0.92 -7.99 5.83
N ARG A 28 0.58 -8.33 7.08
CA ARG A 28 1.18 -7.75 8.27
C ARG A 28 2.10 -8.77 8.91
N ASP A 29 3.36 -8.41 9.06
CA ASP A 29 4.34 -9.10 9.90
C ASP A 29 4.50 -8.33 11.22
N VAL A 30 5.22 -8.90 12.18
CA VAL A 30 5.39 -8.36 13.54
C VAL A 30 6.02 -6.96 13.53
N ALA A 31 6.84 -6.65 12.51
CA ALA A 31 7.55 -5.38 12.40
C ALA A 31 7.07 -4.49 11.24
N ARG A 32 6.42 -5.04 10.21
CA ARG A 32 6.16 -4.33 8.95
C ARG A 32 4.86 -4.78 8.30
N SER A 33 4.20 -3.84 7.62
CA SER A 33 3.09 -4.16 6.72
C SER A 33 3.54 -4.05 5.27
N TYR A 34 3.12 -5.00 4.45
CA TYR A 34 3.45 -5.09 3.03
C TYR A 34 2.18 -5.11 2.20
N LEU A 35 2.20 -4.43 1.07
CA LEU A 35 1.20 -4.51 0.02
C LEU A 35 1.76 -5.36 -1.12
N GLN A 36 1.02 -6.39 -1.50
CA GLN A 36 1.39 -7.33 -2.55
C GLN A 36 0.14 -7.86 -3.27
N GLN A 37 0.34 -8.72 -4.28
CA GLN A 37 -0.74 -9.38 -5.03
C GLN A 37 -1.80 -8.39 -5.55
N VAL A 38 -1.34 -7.22 -5.99
CA VAL A 38 -2.21 -6.16 -6.51
C VAL A 38 -2.51 -6.44 -7.97
N ILE A 39 -3.79 -6.68 -8.27
CA ILE A 39 -4.28 -7.06 -9.58
C ILE A 39 -5.31 -6.04 -10.05
N ASP A 40 -5.17 -5.58 -11.29
CA ASP A 40 -6.12 -4.66 -11.91
C ASP A 40 -7.44 -5.34 -12.31
N ARG A 41 -8.43 -4.55 -12.75
CA ARG A 41 -9.72 -5.08 -13.22
C ARG A 41 -9.63 -5.95 -14.48
N GLN A 42 -8.51 -5.94 -15.18
CA GLN A 42 -8.26 -6.75 -16.36
C GLN A 42 -7.54 -8.07 -16.01
N GLY A 43 -7.14 -8.25 -14.74
CA GLY A 43 -6.41 -9.42 -14.28
C GLY A 43 -4.89 -9.30 -14.39
N ASN A 44 -4.35 -8.11 -14.69
CA ASN A 44 -2.91 -7.91 -14.78
C ASN A 44 -2.32 -7.50 -13.42
N PRO A 45 -1.11 -7.99 -13.09
CA PRO A 45 -0.35 -7.46 -11.96
C PRO A 45 -0.01 -5.99 -12.16
N VAL A 46 -0.24 -5.18 -11.13
CA VAL A 46 0.19 -3.79 -11.14
C VAL A 46 1.69 -3.71 -10.86
N VAL A 47 2.38 -2.86 -11.62
CA VAL A 47 3.81 -2.60 -11.48
C VAL A 47 4.02 -1.32 -10.67
N PHE A 48 4.86 -1.42 -9.64
CA PHE A 48 5.32 -0.29 -8.85
C PHE A 48 6.74 0.08 -9.25
N PRO A 49 7.02 1.35 -9.61
CA PRO A 49 8.39 1.83 -9.74
C PRO A 49 9.12 1.68 -8.40
N PRO A 50 10.26 0.97 -8.30
CA PRO A 50 11.01 0.86 -7.05
C PRO A 50 11.35 2.23 -6.47
N GLY A 51 11.17 2.39 -5.16
CA GLY A 51 11.30 3.66 -4.45
C GLY A 51 10.07 4.56 -4.54
N GLY A 52 9.08 4.21 -5.37
CA GLY A 52 7.89 5.03 -5.58
C GLY A 52 6.84 4.91 -4.47
N ARG A 53 6.06 5.97 -4.26
CA ARG A 53 4.95 6.01 -3.30
C ARG A 53 3.74 5.27 -3.87
N VAL A 54 3.19 4.37 -3.06
CA VAL A 54 2.00 3.57 -3.36
C VAL A 54 0.93 3.87 -2.32
N THR A 55 -0.30 4.14 -2.77
CA THR A 55 -1.46 4.36 -1.88
C THR A 55 -2.59 3.45 -2.32
N LEU A 56 -3.08 2.61 -1.42
CA LEU A 56 -4.27 1.78 -1.64
C LEU A 56 -5.47 2.44 -0.95
N TYR A 57 -6.58 2.46 -1.67
CA TYR A 57 -7.87 2.93 -1.19
C TYR A 57 -8.87 1.77 -1.15
N ALA A 58 -9.79 1.83 -0.19
CA ALA A 58 -11.03 1.07 -0.17
C ALA A 58 -12.18 2.09 -0.15
N GLY A 59 -12.87 2.24 -1.28
CA GLY A 59 -13.79 3.35 -1.52
C GLY A 59 -13.04 4.69 -1.53
N ASP A 60 -13.40 5.57 -0.61
CA ASP A 60 -12.77 6.89 -0.43
C ASP A 60 -11.71 6.90 0.69
N ALA A 61 -11.55 5.79 1.42
CA ALA A 61 -10.62 5.70 2.55
C ALA A 61 -9.23 5.20 2.10
N GLU A 62 -8.18 5.89 2.53
CA GLU A 62 -6.80 5.39 2.43
C GLU A 62 -6.59 4.26 3.46
N VAL A 63 -6.29 3.05 2.99
CA VAL A 63 -6.12 1.86 3.85
C VAL A 63 -4.67 1.38 3.91
N PHE A 64 -3.82 1.88 3.01
CA PHE A 64 -2.38 1.62 3.02
C PHE A 64 -1.63 2.74 2.30
N VAL A 65 -0.51 3.19 2.89
CA VAL A 65 0.41 4.16 2.27
C VAL A 65 1.83 3.64 2.44
N GLY A 66 2.48 3.30 1.34
CA GLY A 66 3.80 2.68 1.38
C GLY A 66 4.75 3.17 0.32
N GLN A 67 5.96 2.61 0.35
CA GLN A 67 6.99 2.79 -0.65
C GLN A 67 7.26 1.45 -1.33
N ALA A 68 7.34 1.44 -2.66
CA ALA A 68 7.66 0.26 -3.45
C ALA A 68 9.10 -0.21 -3.15
N GLU A 69 9.24 -1.42 -2.63
CA GLU A 69 10.53 -2.08 -2.45
C GLU A 69 10.94 -2.83 -3.72
N SER A 70 9.95 -3.31 -4.47
CA SER A 70 10.11 -4.02 -5.73
C SER A 70 8.98 -3.68 -6.70
N ASN A 71 9.01 -4.30 -7.89
CA ASN A 71 7.99 -4.09 -8.91
C ASN A 71 6.56 -4.49 -8.47
N HIS A 72 6.39 -5.30 -7.43
CA HIS A 72 5.07 -5.81 -7.02
C HIS A 72 4.85 -5.81 -5.50
N THR A 73 5.77 -5.21 -4.75
CA THR A 73 5.69 -5.14 -3.29
C THR A 73 5.96 -3.72 -2.83
N ALA A 74 5.10 -3.19 -1.97
CA ALA A 74 5.34 -1.95 -1.26
C ALA A 74 5.34 -2.19 0.24
N VAL A 75 6.21 -1.51 0.98
CA VAL A 75 6.29 -1.54 2.43
C VAL A 75 5.61 -0.30 3.00
N ASP A 76 4.79 -0.49 4.04
CA ASP A 76 4.06 0.58 4.70
C ASP A 76 5.01 1.62 5.31
N LEU A 77 4.75 2.90 5.02
CA LEU A 77 5.54 4.02 5.50
C LEU A 77 5.20 4.37 6.95
N LEU A 78 3.97 4.11 7.41
CA LEU A 78 3.58 4.34 8.80
C LEU A 78 4.32 3.36 9.75
N SER A 79 4.51 2.11 9.31
CA SER A 79 5.35 1.13 9.99
C SER A 79 6.85 1.52 9.99
N ALA A 80 7.32 2.23 8.96
CA ALA A 80 8.71 2.71 8.89
C ALA A 80 8.98 3.95 9.77
N GLN A 81 7.94 4.71 10.15
CA GLN A 81 8.07 5.87 11.05
C GLN A 81 8.12 5.46 12.52
N ALA A 82 7.54 4.31 12.89
CA ALA A 82 7.53 3.80 14.26
C ALA A 82 8.94 3.45 14.80
N ASP A 83 9.89 3.16 13.91
CA ASP A 83 11.29 2.94 14.28
C ASP A 83 12.09 4.25 14.43
N ILE A 84 11.54 5.41 14.02
CA ILE A 84 12.23 6.71 14.03
C ILE A 84 11.75 7.61 15.18
N ASP A 85 10.53 7.42 15.70
CA ASP A 85 10.02 8.18 16.86
C ASP A 85 10.43 7.55 18.20
N GLY A 86 11.74 7.54 18.47
CA GLY A 86 12.31 7.50 19.82
C GLY A 86 12.12 8.83 20.57
N GLY A 87 10.96 9.46 20.45
CA GLY A 87 10.68 10.81 20.93
C GLY A 87 9.76 10.84 22.15
N TYR A 88 10.17 10.22 23.27
CA TYR A 88 9.65 10.63 24.58
C TYR A 88 10.27 11.98 24.93
N VAL A 89 9.58 13.08 24.66
CA VAL A 89 9.85 14.35 25.34
C VAL A 89 8.91 14.40 26.54
N ASP A 90 9.47 14.02 27.69
CA ASP A 90 8.89 14.28 29.00
C ASP A 90 8.90 15.81 29.22
N ILE A 91 7.73 16.41 29.46
CA ILE A 91 7.60 17.79 29.97
C ILE A 91 6.87 17.77 31.31
#